data_AF-A0AAQ4DNY5-F1
#
_entry.id   AF-A0AAQ4DNY5-F1
#
_cell.length_a   1.000
_cell.length_b   1.000
_cell.length_c   1.000
_cell.angle_alpha   90.00
_cell.angle_beta   90.00
_cell.angle_gamma   90.00
#
_symmetry.space_group_name_H-M   'P 1'
#
loop_
_entity.id
_entity.type
_entity.pdbx_description
1 polymer ?
#
loop_
_entity_poly.entity_id
_entity_poly.type
_entity_poly.pdbx_seq_one_letter_code
_entity_poly.pdbx_strand_id
1 'polypeptide(L)'
;MKKFARKESSKCLTQTRFKKRIVKTGLPGAHTTQEEFCRRVYPYVLGVHYDKEYGVQDCRVRCQNATDRYTISVVDGTSCDVLKNVREG
;
A
#
# COMPACT_ATOMS: atom_id res chain seq x y z
N MET A 1 -10.10 -16.12 -15.27
CA MET A 1 -10.39 -16.60 -13.89
C MET A 1 -11.55 -17.62 -13.80
N LYS A 2 -12.72 -17.39 -14.40
CA LYS A 2 -13.92 -18.26 -14.25
C LYS A 2 -13.75 -19.75 -14.59
N LYS A 3 -12.76 -20.12 -15.42
CA LYS A 3 -12.47 -21.53 -15.77
C LYS A 3 -11.57 -22.24 -14.74
N PHE A 4 -10.77 -21.50 -13.97
CA PHE A 4 -9.87 -22.05 -12.95
C PHE A 4 -10.60 -22.31 -11.62
N ALA A 5 -11.53 -21.43 -11.24
CA ALA A 5 -12.31 -21.57 -10.01
C ALA A 5 -13.31 -22.76 -10.02
N ARG A 6 -13.56 -23.35 -11.19
CA ARG A 6 -14.49 -24.48 -11.38
C ARG A 6 -13.78 -25.84 -11.48
N LYS A 7 -12.45 -25.88 -11.39
CA LYS A 7 -11.70 -27.14 -11.41
C LYS A 7 -11.74 -27.80 -10.04
N GLU A 8 -11.73 -29.13 -10.04
CA GLU A 8 -11.60 -29.95 -8.83
C GLU A 8 -10.40 -29.54 -7.96
N SER A 9 -9.31 -29.13 -8.61
CA SER A 9 -8.08 -28.65 -7.96
C SER A 9 -8.25 -27.37 -7.14
N SER A 10 -9.32 -26.60 -7.32
CA SER A 10 -9.61 -25.41 -6.50
C SER A 10 -10.54 -25.67 -5.32
N LYS A 11 -10.98 -26.92 -5.09
CA LYS A 11 -11.86 -27.25 -3.94
C LYS A 11 -11.27 -26.89 -2.58
N CYS A 12 -9.95 -26.87 -2.43
CA CYS A 12 -9.28 -26.45 -1.20
C CYS A 12 -9.39 -24.93 -0.93
N LEU A 13 -9.67 -24.12 -1.96
CA LEU A 13 -9.87 -22.67 -1.86
C LEU A 13 -11.34 -22.30 -1.59
N THR A 14 -12.28 -23.21 -1.88
CA THR A 14 -13.72 -23.03 -1.61
C THR A 14 -14.12 -23.49 -0.21
N GLN A 15 -13.23 -24.17 0.53
CA GLN A 15 -13.46 -24.56 1.91
C GLN A 15 -13.29 -23.33 2.84
N THR A 16 -14.39 -22.90 3.46
CA THR A 16 -14.39 -21.76 4.38
C THR A 16 -13.67 -22.12 5.69
N ARG A 17 -12.49 -21.54 5.92
CA ARG A 17 -11.82 -21.56 7.23
C ARG A 17 -12.36 -20.42 8.10
N PHE A 18 -13.31 -20.72 8.99
CA PHE A 18 -13.98 -19.76 9.89
C PHE A 18 -13.07 -19.04 10.91
N LYS A 19 -11.79 -19.42 11.03
CA LYS A 19 -10.83 -18.86 12.01
C LYS A 19 -9.89 -17.78 11.45
N LYS A 20 -10.36 -16.86 10.60
CA LYS A 20 -9.52 -15.72 10.17
C LYS A 20 -9.99 -14.43 10.84
N ARG A 21 -9.27 -14.03 11.87
CA ARG A 21 -9.43 -12.74 12.54
C ARG A 21 -8.67 -11.68 11.75
N ILE A 22 -9.38 -10.91 10.93
CA ILE A 22 -8.84 -9.65 10.40
C ILE A 22 -8.99 -8.62 11.52
N VAL A 23 -7.87 -8.28 12.17
CA VAL A 23 -7.86 -7.49 13.41
C VAL A 23 -7.99 -5.99 13.14
N LYS A 24 -7.55 -5.51 11.98
CA LYS A 24 -7.50 -4.08 11.65
C LYS A 24 -8.62 -3.70 10.71
N THR A 25 -9.45 -2.74 11.12
CA THR A 25 -10.48 -2.10 10.30
C THR A 25 -9.89 -0.91 9.53
N GLY A 26 -10.46 -0.58 8.38
CA GLY A 26 -10.02 0.56 7.56
C GLY A 26 -8.96 0.21 6.50
N LEU A 27 -8.62 1.22 5.69
CA LEU A 27 -7.70 1.06 4.57
C LEU A 27 -6.23 0.98 5.04
N PRO A 28 -5.36 0.22 4.36
CA PRO A 28 -4.01 -0.04 4.88
C PRO A 28 -3.13 1.22 5.01
N GLY A 29 -3.36 2.23 4.17
CA GLY A 29 -2.68 3.53 4.23
C GLY A 29 -3.02 4.36 5.47
N ALA A 30 -4.14 4.07 6.15
CA ALA A 30 -4.45 4.66 7.46
C ALA A 30 -3.57 4.08 8.59
N HIS A 31 -2.93 2.93 8.34
CA HIS A 31 -2.14 2.18 9.33
C HIS A 31 -0.65 2.14 9.03
N THR A 32 -0.20 2.85 7.99
CA THR A 32 1.17 2.78 7.48
C THR A 32 1.66 4.17 7.12
N THR A 33 2.80 4.58 7.67
CA THR A 33 3.46 5.84 7.30
C THR A 33 4.23 5.69 5.99
N GLN A 34 4.56 6.79 5.32
CA GLN A 34 5.35 6.75 4.08
C GLN A 34 6.75 6.15 4.32
N GLU A 35 7.36 6.45 5.46
CA GLU A 35 8.64 5.87 5.87
C GLU A 35 8.55 4.35 6.01
N GLU A 36 7.54 3.86 6.73
CA GLU A 36 7.33 2.43 6.91
C GLU A 36 6.97 1.74 5.59
N PHE A 37 6.20 2.41 4.74
CA PHE A 37 5.86 1.92 3.40
C PHE A 37 7.12 1.71 2.55
N CYS A 38 8.04 2.69 2.50
CA CYS A 38 9.29 2.57 1.76
C CYS A 38 10.14 1.38 2.24
N ARG A 39 10.25 1.19 3.55
CA ARG A 39 10.98 0.03 4.13
C ARG A 39 10.32 -1.30 3.82
N ARG A 40 8.97 -1.36 3.76
CA ARG A 40 8.22 -2.58 3.44
C ARG A 40 8.26 -2.94 1.96
N VAL A 41 8.25 -1.94 1.07
CA VAL A 41 8.34 -2.15 -0.38
C VAL A 41 9.75 -2.54 -0.80
N TYR A 42 10.77 -1.96 -0.16
CA TYR A 42 12.18 -2.20 -0.46
C TYR A 42 12.93 -2.80 0.74
N PRO A 43 12.53 -4.01 1.21
CA PRO A 43 13.05 -4.57 2.46
C PRO A 43 14.54 -4.92 2.41
N TYR A 44 15.12 -5.06 1.21
CA TYR A 44 16.53 -5.42 1.00
C TYR A 44 17.40 -4.23 0.61
N VAL A 45 16.82 -3.03 0.46
CA VAL A 45 17.57 -1.82 0.11
C VAL A 45 18.00 -1.13 1.40
N LEU A 46 19.30 -1.20 1.69
CA LEU A 46 19.88 -0.59 2.89
C LEU A 46 19.69 0.92 2.89
N GLY A 47 19.27 1.48 4.02
CA GLY A 47 19.09 2.92 4.20
C GLY A 47 17.94 3.53 3.41
N VAL A 48 17.02 2.72 2.86
CA VAL A 48 15.85 3.24 2.18
C VAL A 48 14.96 4.00 3.17
N HIS A 49 14.59 5.21 2.77
CA HIS A 49 13.73 6.10 3.55
C HIS A 49 12.81 6.88 2.61
N TYR A 50 11.79 7.49 3.18
CA TYR A 50 10.88 8.37 2.45
C TYR A 50 11.51 9.74 2.23
N ASP A 51 11.48 10.21 0.98
CA ASP A 51 11.87 11.57 0.62
C ASP A 51 10.77 12.56 1.03
N LYS A 52 11.00 13.21 2.18
CA LYS A 52 10.08 14.21 2.74
C LYS A 52 10.00 15.49 1.89
N GLU A 53 11.04 15.82 1.15
CA GLU A 53 11.05 17.00 0.27
C GLU A 53 10.16 16.75 -0.95
N TYR A 54 10.19 15.53 -1.48
CA TYR A 54 9.27 15.13 -2.54
C TYR A 54 7.81 15.10 -2.04
N GLY A 55 7.57 14.67 -0.81
CA GLY A 55 6.20 14.64 -0.28
C GLY A 55 5.35 13.52 -0.89
N VAL A 56 4.04 13.58 -0.69
CA VAL A 56 3.07 12.73 -1.42
C VAL A 56 2.51 13.58 -2.56
N GLN A 57 2.71 13.15 -3.80
CA GLN A 57 2.26 13.85 -5.00
C GLN A 57 1.54 12.88 -5.91
N ASP A 58 0.33 13.23 -6.37
CA ASP A 58 -0.47 12.38 -7.27
C ASP A 58 -0.57 10.93 -6.76
N CYS A 59 -0.81 10.79 -5.45
CA CYS A 59 -0.84 9.50 -4.76
C CYS A 59 0.41 8.63 -5.00
N ARG A 60 1.56 9.28 -5.15
CA ARG A 60 2.89 8.66 -5.24
C ARG A 60 3.83 9.26 -4.20
N VAL A 61 4.74 8.43 -3.74
CA VAL A 61 5.86 8.83 -2.87
C VAL A 61 7.17 8.49 -3.55
N ARG A 62 8.23 9.11 -3.06
CA ARG A 62 9.60 8.76 -3.43
C ARG A 62 10.29 8.10 -2.25
N CYS A 63 10.78 6.89 -2.48
CA CYS A 63 11.65 6.16 -1.58
C CYS A 63 13.08 6.27 -2.12
N GLN A 64 14.05 6.58 -1.27
CA GLN A 64 15.43 6.76 -1.71
C GLN A 64 16.44 6.25 -0.70
N ASN A 65 17.65 5.97 -1.16
CA ASN A 65 18.83 5.72 -0.33
C ASN A 65 19.97 6.66 -0.83
N ALA A 66 21.22 6.34 -0.51
CA ALA A 66 22.37 7.15 -0.92
C ALA A 66 22.58 7.22 -2.45
N THR A 67 22.09 6.23 -3.20
CA THR A 67 22.43 6.03 -4.62
C THR A 67 21.21 6.06 -5.54
N ASP A 68 20.08 5.56 -5.06
CA ASP A 68 18.90 5.23 -5.84
C ASP A 68 17.66 5.99 -5.36
N ARG A 69 16.75 6.23 -6.31
CA ARG A 69 15.43 6.83 -6.07
C ARG A 69 14.36 6.00 -6.78
N TYR A 70 13.29 5.72 -6.06
CA TYR A 70 12.14 4.97 -6.56
C TYR A 70 10.87 5.76 -6.33
N THR A 71 10.07 5.97 -7.39
CA THR A 71 8.75 6.59 -7.28
C THR A 71 7.69 5.52 -7.41
N ILE A 72 6.83 5.38 -6.40
CA ILE A 72 5.81 4.33 -6.33
C ILE A 72 4.49 4.89 -5.82
N SER A 73 3.38 4.35 -6.33
CA SER A 73 2.04 4.68 -5.84
C SER A 73 1.88 4.27 -4.38
N VAL A 74 1.22 5.12 -3.60
CA VAL A 74 0.91 4.86 -2.19
C VAL A 74 -0.13 3.76 -2.04
N VAL A 75 -0.26 3.21 -0.84
CA VAL A 75 -1.30 2.24 -0.52
C VAL A 75 -2.63 2.95 -0.34
N ASP A 76 -3.73 2.29 -0.70
CA ASP A 76 -5.09 2.81 -0.52
C ASP A 76 -5.30 3.35 0.90
N GLY A 77 -5.93 4.52 0.98
CA GLY A 77 -6.18 5.24 2.24
C GLY A 77 -5.02 6.08 2.75
N THR A 78 -3.90 6.14 2.05
CA THR A 78 -2.87 7.17 2.31
C THR A 78 -3.39 8.52 1.83
N SER A 79 -3.33 9.54 2.69
CA SER A 79 -3.68 10.91 2.30
C SER A 79 -2.73 11.41 1.21
N CYS A 80 -3.29 11.72 0.03
CA CYS A 80 -2.54 12.17 -1.14
C CYS A 80 -3.21 13.31 -1.91
N ASP A 81 -4.37 13.77 -1.47
CA ASP A 81 -5.00 14.96 -2.03
C ASP A 81 -4.34 16.20 -1.42
N VAL A 82 -3.57 16.93 -2.22
CA VAL A 82 -3.26 18.33 -1.91
C VAL A 82 -4.60 19.01 -1.71
N LEU A 83 -4.90 19.44 -0.48
CA LEU A 83 -6.08 20.21 -0.08
C LEU A 83 -6.85 20.79 -1.28
N LYS A 84 -7.79 20.03 -1.86
CA LYS A 84 -8.90 20.64 -2.59
C LYS A 84 -9.81 21.22 -1.51
N ASN A 85 -9.39 22.33 -0.93
CA ASN A 85 -10.31 23.26 -0.29
C ASN A 85 -11.20 23.86 -1.39
N VAL A 86 -12.14 23.05 -1.90
CA VAL A 86 -13.31 23.57 -2.61
C VAL A 86 -14.46 23.44 -1.62
N ARG A 87 -14.62 24.53 -0.87
CA ARG A 87 -15.84 25.03 -0.23
C ARG A 87 -17.03 24.06 -0.28
N GLU A 88 -17.41 23.54 0.88
CA GLU A 88 -18.82 23.27 1.17
C GLU A 88 -19.59 24.57 0.88
N GLY A 89 -20.50 24.51 -0.08
CA GLY A 89 -21.47 25.55 -0.37
C GLY A 89 -22.73 25.34 0.44
#